data_AF-A0A7W8SUS7-F1
#
_entry.id   AF-A0A7W8SUS7-F1
#
_cell.length_a   1.000
_cell.length_b   1.000
_cell.length_c   1.000
_cell.angle_alpha   90.00
_cell.angle_beta   90.00
_cell.angle_gamma   90.00
#
_symmetry.space_group_name_H-M   'P 1'
#
loop_
_entity.id
_entity.type
_entity.pdbx_description
1 polymer ?
#
loop_
_entity_poly.entity_id
_entity_poly.type
_entity_poly.pdbx_seq_one_letter_code
_entity_poly.pdbx_strand_id
1 'polypeptide(L)'
;MKPIRYEVLYEGGPVMILGEAVEIENDLGLTFGVHCNGWLPREHDHRWIVTHTASGLMTGWGATRAGAVLCAAERVRSATAGGYLAASIERAMRTRAVAISAVAAIGKARNQSQIRAP
;
A
#
# COMPACT_ATOMS: atom_id res chain seq x y z
N MET A 1 -6.89 2.75 -19.31
CA MET A 1 -6.09 2.49 -18.08
C MET A 1 -5.75 1.01 -18.01
N LYS A 2 -4.51 0.66 -17.64
CA LYS A 2 -4.09 -0.72 -17.51
C LYS A 2 -4.39 -1.22 -16.09
N PRO A 3 -5.25 -2.23 -15.91
CA PRO A 3 -5.49 -2.81 -14.60
C PRO A 3 -4.22 -3.51 -14.11
N ILE A 4 -3.93 -3.36 -12.82
CA ILE A 4 -2.83 -4.02 -12.14
C ILE A 4 -3.30 -4.68 -10.87
N ARG A 5 -2.62 -5.75 -10.48
CA ARG A 5 -2.81 -6.39 -9.18
C ARG A 5 -1.55 -6.19 -8.36
N TYR A 6 -1.72 -5.77 -7.12
CA TYR A 6 -0.61 -5.57 -6.19
C TYR A 6 -1.04 -5.90 -4.78
N GLU A 7 -0.07 -6.24 -3.95
CA GLU A 7 -0.31 -6.66 -2.58
C GLU A 7 -0.24 -5.46 -1.63
N VAL A 8 -1.28 -5.29 -0.81
CA VAL A 8 -1.33 -4.29 0.26
C VAL A 8 -1.43 -5.02 1.59
N LEU A 9 -0.66 -4.57 2.57
CA LEU A 9 -0.71 -5.14 3.90
C LEU A 9 -1.88 -4.54 4.69
N TYR A 10 -2.84 -5.38 5.08
CA TYR A 10 -3.91 -5.06 6.01
C TYR A 10 -3.67 -5.75 7.36
N GLU A 11 -4.49 -5.42 8.36
CA GLU A 11 -4.43 -6.00 9.70
C GLU A 11 -4.54 -7.54 9.69
N GLY A 12 -5.33 -8.10 8.77
CA GLY A 12 -5.47 -9.54 8.57
C GLY A 12 -4.33 -10.21 7.79
N GLY A 13 -3.34 -9.43 7.34
CA GLY A 13 -2.25 -9.89 6.48
C GLY A 13 -2.28 -9.27 5.09
N PRO A 14 -1.41 -9.75 4.19
CA PRO A 14 -1.33 -9.23 2.84
C PRO A 14 -2.58 -9.58 2.03
N VAL A 15 -3.11 -8.60 1.31
CA VAL A 15 -4.30 -8.71 0.47
C VAL A 15 -3.95 -8.27 -0.94
N MET A 16 -4.32 -9.09 -1.92
CA MET A 16 -4.21 -8.72 -3.33
C MET A 16 -5.35 -7.78 -3.70
N ILE A 17 -5.00 -6.58 -4.18
CA ILE A 17 -5.93 -5.56 -4.60
C ILE A 17 -5.87 -5.41 -6.12
N LEU A 18 -7.05 -5.27 -6.75
CA LEU A 18 -7.17 -4.84 -8.13
C LEU A 18 -7.25 -3.31 -8.16
N GLY A 19 -6.34 -2.69 -8.91
CA GLY A 19 -6.33 -1.25 -9.11
C GLY A 19 -5.91 -0.90 -10.53
N GLU A 20 -5.55 0.36 -10.70
CA GLU A 20 -5.09 0.93 -11.97
C GLU A 20 -3.68 1.44 -11.80
N ALA A 21 -2.82 1.22 -12.79
CA ALA A 21 -1.51 1.87 -12.81
C ALA A 21 -1.69 3.38 -12.95
N VAL A 22 -0.94 4.14 -12.15
CA VAL A 22 -0.84 5.60 -12.28
C VAL A 22 0.61 6.00 -12.40
N GLU A 23 0.86 6.88 -13.37
CA GLU A 23 2.17 7.47 -13.58
C GLU A 23 2.32 8.66 -12.64
N ILE A 24 3.32 8.58 -11.76
CA ILE A 24 3.74 9.68 -10.90
C ILE A 24 5.22 9.86 -11.17
N GLU A 25 5.59 11.04 -11.65
CA GLU A 25 6.97 11.38 -11.98
C GLU A 25 7.87 11.20 -10.76
N ASN A 26 8.93 10.41 -10.94
CA ASN A 26 9.96 10.15 -9.95
C ASN A 26 11.21 9.61 -10.64
N ASP A 27 12.39 9.99 -10.17
CA ASP A 27 13.68 9.62 -10.78
C ASP A 27 14.14 8.20 -10.43
N LEU A 28 13.31 7.45 -9.68
CA LEU A 28 13.64 6.14 -9.12
C LEU A 28 12.92 4.98 -9.81
N GLY A 29 12.15 5.26 -10.87
CA GLY A 29 11.39 4.25 -11.61
C GLY A 29 10.28 3.57 -10.79
N LEU A 30 9.80 4.23 -9.72
CA LEU A 30 8.75 3.71 -8.85
C LEU A 30 7.43 3.61 -9.60
N THR A 31 6.71 2.52 -9.34
CA THR A 31 5.38 2.26 -9.92
C THR A 31 4.31 2.40 -8.85
N PHE A 32 3.22 3.08 -9.19
CA PHE A 32 2.12 3.32 -8.28
C PHE A 32 0.82 2.73 -8.82
N GLY A 33 0.01 2.22 -7.91
CA GLY A 33 -1.35 1.76 -8.17
C GLY A 33 -2.36 2.59 -7.41
N VAL A 34 -3.48 2.91 -8.06
CA VAL A 34 -4.64 3.51 -7.39
C VAL A 34 -5.77 2.49 -7.31
N HIS A 35 -6.44 2.40 -6.16
CA HIS A 35 -7.63 1.58 -5.98
C HIS A 35 -8.68 2.31 -5.17
N CYS A 36 -9.92 1.83 -5.30
CA CYS A 36 -11.06 2.32 -4.53
C CYS A 36 -11.31 1.37 -3.36
N ASN A 37 -11.41 1.91 -2.15
CA ASN A 37 -11.90 1.19 -0.98
C ASN A 37 -13.45 1.19 -1.01
N GLY A 38 -14.04 0.10 -1.51
CA GLY A 38 -15.48 -0.05 -1.65
C GLY A 38 -16.27 0.03 -0.34
N TRP A 39 -15.62 -0.23 0.79
CA TRP A 39 -16.24 -0.31 2.12
C TRP A 39 -16.49 1.03 2.79
N LEU A 40 -15.86 2.11 2.29
CA LEU A 40 -15.99 3.45 2.87
C LEU A 40 -17.08 4.27 2.18
N PRO A 41 -17.73 5.24 2.84
CA PRO A 41 -18.63 6.19 2.17
C PRO A 41 -17.94 6.91 1.00
N ARG A 42 -18.72 7.39 0.03
CA ARG A 42 -18.17 8.01 -1.20
C ARG A 42 -17.35 9.26 -0.90
N GLU A 43 -17.78 10.01 0.10
CA GLU A 43 -17.20 11.25 0.60
C GLU A 43 -16.03 11.02 1.58
N HIS A 44 -15.71 9.77 1.92
CA HIS A 44 -14.64 9.50 2.86
C HIS A 44 -13.27 9.83 2.26
N ASP A 45 -12.42 10.52 3.01
CA ASP A 45 -11.10 10.96 2.55
C ASP A 45 -10.14 9.82 2.16
N HIS A 46 -10.45 8.57 2.48
CA HIS A 46 -9.66 7.38 2.17
C HIS A 46 -10.39 6.45 1.20
N ARG A 47 -11.44 6.95 0.53
CA ARG A 47 -12.19 6.20 -0.47
C ARG A 47 -11.28 5.76 -1.62
N TRP A 48 -10.33 6.59 -2.01
CA TRP A 48 -9.32 6.27 -3.00
C TRP A 48 -7.94 6.31 -2.38
N ILE A 49 -7.12 5.32 -2.70
CA ILE A 49 -5.79 5.13 -2.13
C ILE A 49 -4.81 4.91 -3.28
N VAL A 50 -3.69 5.64 -3.25
CA VAL A 50 -2.54 5.41 -4.10
C VAL A 50 -1.44 4.74 -3.30
N THR A 51 -0.85 3.70 -3.88
CA THR A 51 0.12 2.83 -3.20
C THR A 51 1.31 2.59 -4.11
N HIS A 52 2.53 2.65 -3.56
CA HIS A 52 3.71 2.13 -4.24
C HIS A 52 3.61 0.59 -4.33
N THR A 53 3.53 0.06 -5.54
CA THR A 53 3.10 -1.33 -5.78
C THR A 53 4.04 -2.37 -5.19
N ALA A 54 5.33 -2.07 -5.10
CA ALA A 54 6.31 -3.01 -4.58
C ALA A 54 6.38 -2.99 -3.04
N SER A 55 6.27 -1.82 -2.39
CA SER A 55 6.37 -1.73 -0.92
C SER A 55 5.03 -1.79 -0.19
N GLY A 56 3.92 -1.63 -0.91
CA GLY A 56 2.61 -1.45 -0.28
C GLY A 56 2.48 -0.12 0.48
N LEU A 57 3.44 0.81 0.34
CA LEU A 57 3.39 2.10 1.02
C LEU A 57 2.25 2.95 0.44
N MET A 58 1.32 3.38 1.30
CA MET A 58 0.32 4.38 0.93
C MET A 58 1.01 5.73 0.69
N THR A 59 0.94 6.21 -0.55
CA THR A 59 1.60 7.44 -0.98
C THR A 59 0.62 8.59 -1.16
N GLY A 60 -0.67 8.33 -1.33
CA GLY A 60 -1.71 9.37 -1.33
C GLY A 60 -3.10 8.79 -1.11
N TRP A 61 -4.05 9.68 -0.77
CA TRP A 61 -5.43 9.33 -0.49
C TRP A 61 -6.38 10.48 -0.84
N GLY A 62 -7.66 10.18 -1.04
CA GLY A 62 -8.69 11.19 -1.22
C GLY A 62 -10.09 10.60 -1.37
N ALA A 63 -11.11 11.46 -1.23
CA ALA A 63 -12.50 11.10 -1.53
C ALA A 63 -12.72 10.80 -3.03
N THR A 64 -11.86 11.32 -3.90
CA THR A 64 -11.89 11.08 -5.34
C THR A 64 -10.58 10.48 -5.83
N ARG A 65 -10.64 9.75 -6.95
CA ARG A 65 -9.46 9.22 -7.63
C ARG A 65 -8.45 10.31 -7.95
N ALA A 66 -8.92 11.43 -8.50
CA ALA A 66 -8.07 12.56 -8.86
C ALA A 66 -7.41 13.19 -7.62
N GLY A 67 -8.17 13.38 -6.54
CA GLY A 67 -7.63 13.89 -5.27
C GLY A 67 -6.53 12.99 -4.70
N ALA A 68 -6.74 11.67 -4.72
CA ALA A 68 -5.73 10.71 -4.26
C ALA A 68 -4.44 10.75 -5.09
N VAL A 69 -4.56 10.88 -6.41
CA VAL A 69 -3.41 10.99 -7.32
C VAL A 69 -2.66 12.32 -7.14
N LEU A 70 -3.37 13.44 -6.98
CA LEU A 70 -2.76 14.75 -6.71
C LEU A 70 -2.00 14.74 -5.38
N CYS A 71 -2.64 14.22 -4.32
CA CYS A 71 -2.02 14.03 -3.01
C CYS A 71 -0.74 13.18 -3.13
N ALA A 72 -0.80 12.07 -3.86
CA ALA A 72 0.36 11.21 -4.08
C ALA A 72 1.49 11.93 -4.83
N ALA A 73 1.15 12.67 -5.89
CA ALA A 73 2.13 13.40 -6.68
C ALA A 73 2.81 14.50 -5.85
N GLU A 74 2.07 15.26 -5.03
CA GLU A 74 2.62 16.26 -4.11
C GLU A 74 3.59 15.64 -3.10
N ARG A 75 3.22 14.50 -2.52
CA ARG A 75 4.03 13.80 -1.52
C ARG A 75 5.29 13.21 -2.14
N VAL A 76 5.20 12.61 -3.33
CA VAL A 76 6.37 12.09 -4.07
C VAL A 76 7.30 13.22 -4.48
N ARG A 77 6.79 14.33 -5.02
CA ARG A 77 7.60 15.51 -5.34
C ARG A 77 8.31 16.06 -4.12
N SER A 78 7.59 16.23 -3.01
CA SER A 78 8.15 16.72 -1.75
C SER A 78 9.25 15.81 -1.20
N ALA A 79 9.05 14.49 -1.27
CA ALA A 79 10.03 13.50 -0.83
C ALA A 79 11.26 13.44 -1.75
N THR A 80 11.07 13.67 -3.04
CA THR A 80 12.15 13.75 -4.03
C THR A 80 12.98 15.00 -3.79
N ALA A 81 12.33 16.16 -3.69
CA ALA A 81 12.99 17.44 -3.41
C ALA A 81 13.74 17.43 -2.07
N GLY A 82 13.22 16.72 -1.06
CA GLY A 82 13.88 16.54 0.23
C GLY A 82 14.95 15.45 0.26
N GLY A 83 15.16 14.68 -0.83
CA GLY A 83 16.17 13.64 -0.91
C GLY A 83 15.91 12.39 -0.06
N TYR A 84 14.68 12.17 0.43
CA TYR A 84 14.33 11.07 1.33
C TYR A 84 13.34 10.05 0.73
N LEU A 85 12.99 10.19 -0.56
CA LEU A 85 12.08 9.27 -1.23
C LEU A 85 12.61 7.83 -1.21
N ALA A 86 13.85 7.60 -1.63
CA ALA A 86 14.46 6.27 -1.63
C ALA A 86 14.49 5.64 -0.22
N ALA A 87 14.95 6.41 0.77
CA ALA A 87 14.99 5.97 2.16
C ALA A 87 13.59 5.62 2.72
N SER A 88 12.55 6.36 2.31
CA SER A 88 11.17 6.08 2.70
C SER A 88 10.64 4.78 2.11
N ILE A 89 10.94 4.53 0.83
CA ILE A 89 10.58 3.27 0.16
C ILE A 89 11.32 2.09 0.79
N GLU A 90 12.62 2.21 1.02
CA GLU A 90 13.40 1.17 1.69
C GLU A 90 12.88 0.87 3.10
N ARG A 91 12.56 1.91 3.88
CA ARG A 91 11.96 1.73 5.20
C ARG A 91 10.64 0.98 5.10
N ALA A 92 9.78 1.36 4.15
CA ALA A 92 8.50 0.67 3.93
C ALA A 92 8.70 -0.80 3.55
N MET A 93 9.68 -1.12 2.70
CA MET A 93 10.04 -2.49 2.35
C MET A 93 10.49 -3.31 3.56
N ARG A 94 11.35 -2.74 4.41
CA ARG A 94 11.79 -3.39 5.66
C ARG A 94 10.61 -3.64 6.60
N THR A 95 9.77 -2.63 6.81
CA THR A 95 8.55 -2.77 7.63
C THR A 95 7.61 -3.85 7.09
N ARG A 96 7.40 -3.89 5.78
CA ARG A 96 6.59 -4.91 5.10
C ARG A 96 7.14 -6.31 5.36
N ALA A 97 8.45 -6.52 5.23
CA ALA A 97 9.08 -7.82 5.47
C ALA A 97 8.89 -8.30 6.92
N VAL A 98 9.04 -7.40 7.89
CA VAL A 98 8.80 -7.69 9.31
C VAL A 98 7.32 -8.06 9.55
N ALA A 99 6.39 -7.28 9.00
CA ALA A 99 4.98 -7.51 9.23
C ALA A 99 4.47 -8.82 8.60
N ILE A 100 4.93 -9.16 7.40
CA ILE A 100 4.63 -10.46 6.77
C ILE A 100 5.12 -11.61 7.64
N SER A 101 6.34 -11.49 8.18
CA SER A 101 6.92 -12.51 9.07
C SER A 101 6.10 -12.66 10.36
N ALA A 102 5.64 -11.54 10.94
CA ALA A 102 4.80 -11.56 12.12
C ALA A 102 3.43 -12.23 11.88
N VAL A 103 2.77 -11.90 10.76
CA VAL A 103 1.48 -12.52 10.37
C VAL A 103 1.64 -14.02 10.15
N ALA A 104 2.72 -14.45 9.49
CA ALA A 104 3.02 -15.87 9.29
C ALA A 104 3.23 -16.61 10.63
N ALA A 105 3.94 -15.99 11.57
CA ALA A 105 4.16 -16.56 12.90
C ALA A 105 2.84 -16.70 13.69
N ILE A 106 1.95 -15.69 13.63
CA ILE A 106 0.61 -15.74 14.24
C ILE A 106 -0.23 -16.88 13.64
N GLY A 107 -0.22 -17.03 12.31
CA GLY A 107 -0.92 -18.13 11.63
C GLY A 107 -0.42 -19.50 12.08
N LYS A 108 0.89 -19.68 12.21
CA LYS A 108 1.49 -20.93 12.72
C LYS A 108 1.08 -21.23 14.17
N ALA A 109 1.07 -20.22 15.04
CA ALA A 109 0.68 -20.38 16.44
C ALA A 109 -0.80 -20.78 16.59
N ARG A 110 -1.70 -20.17 15.79
CA ARG A 110 -3.13 -20.52 15.77
C ARG A 110 -3.40 -21.95 15.30
N ASN A 111 -2.66 -22.44 14.30
CA ASN A 111 -2.81 -23.82 13.84
C ASN A 111 -2.29 -24.83 14.86
N GLN A 112 -1.23 -24.51 15.61
CA GLN A 112 -0.69 -25.40 16.63
C GLN A 112 -1.59 -25.52 17.88
N SER A 113 -2.33 -24.48 18.24
CA SER A 113 -3.28 -24.54 19.35
C SER A 113 -4.55 -25.32 19.01
N GLN A 114 -4.98 -25.34 17.74
CA GLN A 114 -6.12 -26.15 17.28
C GLN A 114 -5.84 -27.66 17.27
N ILE A 115 -4.57 -28.06 17.08
CA ILE A 115 -4.16 -29.48 17.07
C ILE A 115 -4.04 -30.05 18.51
N ARG A 116 -4.04 -29.20 19.54
CA ARG A 116 -3.84 -29.58 20.95
C ARG A 116 -5.10 -29.58 21.81
N ALA A 117 -6.29 -29.36 21.22
CA ALA A 117 -7.54 -29.51 21.96
C ALA A 117 -7.88 -31.02 22.09
N PRO A 118 -8.17 -31.53 23.31
CA PRO A 118 -8.49 -32.94 23.56
C PRO A 118 -9.85 -33.36 22.97
#